data_AF-A0A961D9M2-F1
#
_entry.id   AF-A0A961D9M2-F1
#
_cell.length_a   1.000
_cell.length_b   1.000
_cell.length_c   1.000
_cell.angle_alpha   90.00
_cell.angle_beta   90.00
_cell.angle_gamma   90.00
#
_symmetry.space_group_name_H-M   'P 1'
#
loop_
_entity.id
_entity.type
_entity.pdbx_description
1 polymer ?
#
loop_
_entity_poly.entity_id
_entity_poly.type
_entity_poly.pdbx_seq_one_letter_code
_entity_poly.pdbx_strand_id
1 'polypeptide(L)' 'MKLPKGVTPRKFARALQAWREKKEFSQRDAAEFLGISKRTLENWEQERATPRGYAVVALMKLIAMNGSQR' A
#
# COMPACT_ATOMS: atom_id res chain seq x y z
N MET A 1 16.11 -1.35 3.05
CA MET A 1 15.35 -1.05 4.28
C MET A 1 14.00 -1.77 4.22
N LYS A 2 13.62 -2.48 5.29
CA LYS A 2 12.32 -3.18 5.45
C LYS A 2 11.26 -2.19 5.97
N LEU A 3 9.98 -2.60 6.02
CA LEU A 3 8.87 -1.81 6.58
C LEU A 3 9.23 -1.17 7.95
N PRO A 4 8.61 -0.02 8.32
CA PRO A 4 8.88 0.62 9.61
C PRO A 4 8.70 -0.34 10.79
N LYS A 5 9.46 -0.11 11.87
CA LYS A 5 9.36 -0.92 13.09
C LYS A 5 7.89 -0.95 13.58
N GLY A 6 7.37 -2.14 13.86
CA GLY A 6 5.98 -2.35 14.30
C GLY A 6 4.93 -2.50 13.19
N VAL A 7 5.32 -2.40 11.91
CA VAL A 7 4.43 -2.67 10.77
C VAL A 7 4.71 -4.06 10.21
N THR A 8 3.74 -4.96 10.31
CA THR A 8 3.81 -6.30 9.69
C THR A 8 3.39 -6.25 8.21
N PRO A 9 3.87 -7.18 7.36
CA PRO A 9 3.43 -7.29 5.96
C PRO A 9 1.91 -7.37 5.84
N ARG A 10 1.25 -8.19 6.66
CA ARG A 10 -0.22 -8.30 6.74
C ARG A 10 -0.91 -6.97 7.03
N LYS A 11 -0.44 -6.23 8.03
CA LYS A 11 -1.04 -4.93 8.41
C LYS A 11 -0.90 -3.92 7.28
N PHE A 12 0.25 -3.92 6.61
CA PHE A 12 0.48 -3.09 5.43
C PHE A 12 -0.43 -3.47 4.26
N ALA A 13 -0.51 -4.75 3.91
CA ALA A 13 -1.32 -5.26 2.81
C ALA A 13 -2.80 -4.91 2.99
N ARG A 14 -3.33 -5.09 4.20
CA ARG A 14 -4.72 -4.74 4.53
C ARG A 14 -4.98 -3.23 4.44
N ALA A 15 -4.03 -2.42 4.90
CA ALA A 15 -4.18 -0.97 4.83
C ALA A 15 -4.10 -0.46 3.38
N LEU A 16 -3.28 -1.09 2.53
CA LEU A 16 -3.19 -0.80 1.10
C LEU A 16 -4.50 -1.16 0.37
N GLN A 17 -5.06 -2.35 0.64
CA GLN A 17 -6.35 -2.78 0.08
C GLN A 17 -7.48 -1.83 0.51
N ALA A 18 -7.56 -1.49 1.79
CA ALA A 18 -8.60 -0.60 2.31
C ALA A 18 -8.51 0.81 1.70
N TRP A 19 -7.29 1.34 1.54
CA TRP A 19 -7.08 2.61 0.84
C TRP A 19 -7.57 2.54 -0.61
N ARG A 20 -7.22 1.47 -1.33
CA ARG A 20 -7.63 1.26 -2.72
C ARG A 20 -9.15 1.19 -2.84
N GLU A 21 -9.80 0.40 -1.99
CA GLU A 21 -11.26 0.23 -1.96
C GLU A 21 -11.99 1.53 -1.60
N LYS A 22 -11.48 2.30 -0.62
CA LYS A 22 -12.02 3.63 -0.27
C LYS A 22 -11.95 4.62 -1.44
N LYS A 23 -11.00 4.43 -2.35
CA LYS A 23 -10.85 5.22 -3.59
C LYS A 23 -11.61 4.64 -4.77
N GLU A 24 -12.33 3.53 -4.58
CA GLU A 24 -13.03 2.79 -5.63
C GLU A 24 -12.11 2.35 -6.78
N PHE A 25 -10.83 2.16 -6.48
CA PHE A 25 -9.83 1.79 -7.48
C PHE A 25 -9.78 0.27 -7.70
N SER A 26 -9.70 -0.14 -8.95
CA SER A 26 -9.20 -1.48 -9.28
C SER A 26 -7.71 -1.57 -8.94
N GLN A 27 -7.15 -2.79 -8.94
CA GLN A 27 -5.70 -2.96 -8.82
C GLN A 27 -4.93 -2.25 -9.95
N ARG A 28 -5.53 -2.10 -11.14
CA ARG A 28 -4.87 -1.40 -12.25
C ARG A 28 -4.84 0.11 -11.99
N ASP A 29 -5.97 0.68 -11.57
CA ASP A 29 -6.10 2.12 -11.32
C ASP A 29 -5.20 2.56 -10.17
N ALA A 30 -5.14 1.76 -9.09
CA ALA A 30 -4.23 2.02 -7.97
C ALA A 30 -2.76 1.90 -8.37
N ALA A 31 -2.40 0.93 -9.21
CA ALA A 31 -1.01 0.78 -9.66
C ALA A 31 -0.58 1.96 -10.57
N GLU A 32 -1.47 2.38 -11.46
CA GLU A 32 -1.28 3.56 -12.32
C GLU A 32 -1.15 4.84 -11.49
N PHE A 33 -2.05 5.05 -10.52
CA PHE A 33 -1.99 6.18 -9.59
C PHE A 33 -0.67 6.23 -8.80
N LEU A 34 -0.13 5.07 -8.43
CA LEU A 34 1.12 4.95 -7.68
C LEU A 34 2.37 4.92 -8.57
N GLY A 35 2.23 4.90 -9.90
CA GLY A 35 3.35 4.80 -10.83
C GLY A 35 4.11 3.48 -10.73
N ILE A 36 3.44 2.37 -10.39
CA ILE A 36 4.02 1.03 -10.28
C ILE A 36 3.31 0.04 -11.19
N SER A 37 3.90 -1.13 -11.41
CA SER A 37 3.21 -2.20 -12.14
C SER A 37 2.05 -2.79 -11.33
N LYS A 38 0.97 -3.21 -12.00
CA LYS A 38 -0.13 -3.96 -11.36
C LYS A 38 0.38 -5.18 -10.59
N ARG A 39 1.37 -5.90 -11.15
CA ARG A 39 2.00 -7.08 -10.53
C ARG A 39 2.70 -6.72 -9.20
N THR A 40 3.31 -5.54 -9.13
CA THR A 40 3.93 -5.03 -7.89
C THR A 40 2.88 -4.77 -6.83
N LEU A 41 1.79 -4.06 -7.18
CA LEU A 41 0.68 -3.81 -6.27
C LEU A 41 0.07 -5.13 -5.76
N GLU A 42 -0.22 -6.07 -6.67
CA GLU A 42 -0.79 -7.37 -6.33
C GLU A 42 0.12 -8.16 -5.36
N ASN A 43 1.43 -8.20 -5.63
CA ASN A 43 2.38 -8.85 -4.73
C ASN A 43 2.38 -8.24 -3.31
N TRP A 44 2.19 -6.93 -3.22
CA TRP A 44 2.10 -6.23 -1.94
C TRP A 44 0.80 -6.54 -1.21
N GLU A 45 -0.33 -6.51 -1.91
CA GLU A 45 -1.64 -6.86 -1.35
C GLU A 45 -1.76 -8.33 -0.93
N GLN A 46 -1.03 -9.24 -1.59
CA GLN A 46 -1.00 -10.68 -1.28
C GLN A 46 0.12 -11.06 -0.30
N GLU A 47 0.82 -10.08 0.29
CA GLU A 47 1.94 -10.30 1.23
C GLU A 47 3.14 -11.06 0.62
N ARG A 48 3.17 -11.28 -0.70
CA ARG A 48 4.26 -11.96 -1.43
C ARG A 48 5.51 -11.10 -1.54
N ALA A 49 5.36 -9.79 -1.42
CA ALA A 49 6.46 -8.84 -1.31
C ALA A 49 6.06 -7.65 -0.44
N THR A 50 7.05 -6.86 -0.03
CA THR A 50 6.82 -5.57 0.62
C THR A 50 7.52 -4.46 -0.17
N PRO A 51 7.01 -3.23 -0.16
CA PRO A 51 7.73 -2.10 -0.74
C PRO A 51 9.08 -1.95 -0.06
N ARG A 52 10.05 -1.37 -0.78
CA ARG A 52 11.41 -1.12 -0.29
C ARG A 52 11.81 0.32 -0.58
N GLY A 53 12.71 0.87 0.23
CA GLY A 53 13.25 2.22 0.04
C GLY A 53 12.22 3.33 0.26
N TYR A 54 12.41 4.47 -0.39
CA TYR A 54 11.60 5.68 -0.19
C TYR A 54 10.10 5.51 -0.53
N ALA A 55 9.79 4.59 -1.45
CA ALA A 55 8.41 4.26 -1.81
C ALA A 55 7.58 3.79 -0.60
N VAL A 56 8.20 3.12 0.38
CA VAL A 56 7.53 2.66 1.61
C VAL A 56 6.98 3.82 2.42
N VAL A 57 7.80 4.86 2.62
CA VAL A 57 7.48 5.98 3.51
C VAL A 57 6.38 6.85 2.90
N ALA A 58 6.46 7.10 1.60
CA ALA A 58 5.43 7.84 0.87
C ALA A 58 4.08 7.09 0.89
N LEU A 59 4.10 5.77 0.63
CA LEU A 59 2.88 4.95 0.67
C LEU A 59 2.26 4.90 2.06
N MET A 60 3.09 4.73 3.09
CA MET A 60 2.61 4.70 4.49
C MET A 60 1.97 6.03 4.90
N LYS A 61 2.55 7.17 4.52
CA LYS A 61 1.96 8.50 4.78
C LYS A 61 0.60 8.64 4.07
N LEU A 62 0.52 8.26 2.80
CA LEU A 62 -0.70 8.34 2.00
C LEU A 62 -1.83 7.44 2.54
N ILE A 63 -1.48 6.24 3.02
CA ILE A 63 -2.42 5.32 3.67
C ILE A 63 -2.83 5.87 5.05
N ALA A 64 -1.89 6.36 5.87
CA ALA A 64 -2.17 6.86 7.22
C ALA A 64 -3.02 8.14 7.23
N MET A 65 -2.82 9.05 6.28
CA MET A 65 -3.62 10.29 6.15
C MET A 65 -5.10 10.02 5.89
N ASN A 66 -5.48 8.83 5.41
CA ASN A 66 -6.86 8.43 5.17
C ASN A 66 -7.51 7.65 6.31
N GLY A 67 -6.74 7.32 7.37
CA GLY A 67 -7.16 6.53 8.53
C GLY A 67 -7.62 7.32 9.76
N SER A 68 -7.62 8.66 9.69
CA SER A 68 -7.98 9.56 10.82
C SER A 68 -9.25 10.37 10.55
N GLN A 69 -10.29 9.74 10.01
CA GLN A 69 -11.65 10.27 10.13
C GLN A 69 -12.52 9.21 10.77
N ARG A 70 -12.47 9.19 12.11
CA ARG A 70 -13.62 8.86 12.94
C ARG A 70 -14.27 10.16 13.35
#